data_AF-A0AAV0GLU5-F1
#
_entry.id   AF-A0AAV0GLU5-F1
#
_cell.length_a   1.000
_cell.length_b   1.000
_cell.length_c   1.000
_cell.angle_alpha   90.00
_cell.angle_beta   90.00
_cell.angle_gamma   90.00
#
_symmetry.space_group_name_H-M   'P 1'
#
loop_
_entity.id
_entity.type
_entity.pdbx_description
1 polymer ?
#
loop_
_entity_poly.entity_id
_entity_poly.type
_entity_poly.pdbx_seq_one_letter_code
_entity_poly.pdbx_strand_id
1 'polypeptide(L)'
;MEQFRNEIEILTCLRHPNLVTLYGCTSRLSRELLVYEYIPNGTVADHLHGERVKDGSLTWPIRMSIAVEAAGALAYLHASGIIHRDVKTSNILLDENFCVKVADFGLSRHFPNNVSHVSTAPQGTPGYVDPEYHEFYQLTDKSDVYSFGVVLIELISSMPAVDISRHRHEINLSNLAMNRIIRHAFNELIDPFLRFETDAEILRMTTSVAELAFRCLQPEKDMRPTMDDILETLKEIQGIELKNKLELETSNNNNNNNNNNNNNNNNNNNNNNNNNNNNNNNNNNNNTSRITKVPSSHEPEDVVLLQRLKLPVSPISVTANWNSSSTINSNSECSFSENCLK
;
A
#
# COMPACT_ATOMS: atom_id res chain seq x y z
N MET A 1 -15.43 2.03 -23.53
CA MET A 1 -14.92 3.16 -24.33
C MET A 1 -14.17 4.20 -23.51
N GLU A 2 -14.82 5.07 -22.72
CA GLU A 2 -14.11 6.22 -22.08
C GLU A 2 -13.09 5.77 -21.03
N GLN A 3 -13.49 4.97 -20.04
CA GLN A 3 -12.58 4.46 -18.99
C GLN A 3 -11.41 3.63 -19.56
N PHE A 4 -11.67 2.80 -20.57
CA PHE A 4 -10.65 1.98 -21.23
C PHE A 4 -9.57 2.82 -21.92
N ARG A 5 -9.98 3.85 -22.68
CA ARG A 5 -9.03 4.76 -23.34
C ARG A 5 -8.27 5.60 -22.31
N ASN A 6 -8.99 6.12 -21.32
CA ASN A 6 -8.41 6.92 -20.25
C ASN A 6 -7.30 6.16 -19.50
N GLU A 7 -7.56 4.91 -19.14
CA GLU A 7 -6.58 4.07 -18.45
C GLU A 7 -5.32 3.82 -19.31
N ILE A 8 -5.47 3.59 -20.62
CA ILE A 8 -4.33 3.45 -21.53
C ILE A 8 -3.54 4.77 -21.62
N GLU A 9 -4.22 5.89 -21.82
CA GLU A 9 -3.59 7.22 -21.95
C GLU A 9 -2.80 7.59 -20.68
N ILE A 10 -3.37 7.33 -19.51
CA ILE A 10 -2.74 7.60 -18.22
C ILE A 10 -1.56 6.66 -17.97
N LEU A 11 -1.76 5.34 -18.06
CA LEU A 11 -0.73 4.35 -17.72
C LEU A 11 0.45 4.35 -18.70
N THR A 12 0.25 4.74 -19.97
CA THR A 12 1.36 4.86 -20.93
C THR A 12 2.34 5.99 -20.58
N CYS A 13 1.88 7.00 -19.83
CA CYS A 13 2.69 8.15 -19.44
C CYS A 13 3.33 8.00 -18.04
N LEU A 14 2.99 6.94 -17.29
CA LEU A 14 3.41 6.76 -15.90
C LEU A 14 4.36 5.58 -15.74
N ARG A 15 5.40 5.78 -14.93
CA ARG A 15 6.34 4.73 -14.55
C ARG A 15 6.78 4.93 -13.11
N HIS A 16 6.32 4.03 -12.24
CA HIS A 16 6.68 4.04 -10.82
C HIS A 16 6.57 2.61 -10.27
N PRO A 17 7.49 2.17 -9.39
CA PRO A 17 7.53 0.78 -8.91
C PRO A 17 6.22 0.34 -8.24
N ASN A 18 5.55 1.25 -7.54
CA ASN A 18 4.31 0.99 -6.83
C ASN A 18 3.02 1.26 -7.63
N LEU A 19 3.12 1.41 -8.96
CA LEU A 19 1.94 1.41 -9.85
C LEU A 19 1.94 0.12 -10.65
N VAL A 20 0.73 -0.35 -11.01
CA VAL A 20 0.59 -1.50 -11.90
C VAL A 20 1.14 -1.17 -13.30
N THR A 21 1.85 -2.13 -13.87
CA THR A 21 2.41 -2.03 -15.22
C THR A 21 1.40 -2.56 -16.24
N LEU A 22 1.01 -1.71 -17.19
CA LEU A 22 0.23 -2.10 -18.36
C LEU A 22 1.17 -2.63 -19.45
N TYR A 23 1.02 -3.90 -19.84
CA TYR A 23 1.78 -4.51 -20.93
C TYR A 23 1.16 -4.25 -22.30
N GLY A 24 -0.17 -4.12 -22.38
CA GLY A 24 -0.83 -3.84 -23.64
C GLY A 24 -2.35 -3.88 -23.55
N CYS A 25 -2.98 -3.70 -24.71
CA CYS A 25 -4.43 -3.72 -24.83
C CYS A 25 -4.87 -4.39 -26.14
N THR A 26 -6.11 -4.83 -26.21
CA THR A 26 -6.78 -5.23 -27.47
C THR A 26 -8.22 -4.75 -27.47
N SER A 27 -8.69 -4.34 -28.66
CA SER A 27 -10.05 -3.85 -28.90
C SER A 27 -10.79 -4.64 -29.99
N ARG A 28 -10.26 -5.82 -30.38
CA ARG A 28 -10.83 -6.63 -31.46
C ARG A 28 -12.24 -7.13 -31.11
N LEU A 29 -13.13 -7.13 -32.11
CA LEU A 29 -14.50 -7.67 -32.01
C LEU A 29 -15.35 -7.06 -30.87
N SER A 30 -15.21 -5.76 -30.63
CA SER A 30 -15.92 -5.03 -29.56
C SER A 30 -15.63 -5.54 -28.15
N ARG A 31 -14.49 -6.21 -27.96
CA ARG A 31 -14.00 -6.61 -26.63
C ARG A 31 -12.78 -5.77 -26.29
N GLU A 32 -12.95 -4.87 -25.35
CA GLU A 32 -11.89 -4.07 -24.74
C GLU A 32 -11.22 -4.91 -23.64
N LEU A 33 -9.94 -5.24 -23.83
CA LEU A 33 -9.13 -5.96 -22.85
C LEU A 33 -7.82 -5.21 -22.59
N LEU A 34 -7.43 -5.17 -21.32
CA LEU A 34 -6.16 -4.63 -20.84
C LEU A 34 -5.36 -5.79 -20.26
N VAL A 35 -4.05 -5.81 -20.52
CA VAL A 35 -3.13 -6.85 -20.06
C VAL A 35 -2.11 -6.20 -19.14
N TYR A 36 -2.05 -6.66 -17.90
CA TYR A 36 -1.18 -6.13 -16.84
C TYR A 36 -0.15 -7.16 -16.39
N GLU A 37 0.82 -6.71 -15.59
CA GLU A 37 1.57 -7.61 -14.72
C GLU A 37 0.65 -8.42 -13.79
N TYR A 38 1.00 -9.68 -13.55
CA TYR A 38 0.27 -10.53 -12.62
C TYR A 38 0.78 -10.30 -11.19
N ILE A 39 -0.14 -10.01 -10.27
CA ILE A 39 0.16 -9.67 -8.87
C ILE A 39 -0.42 -10.76 -7.95
N PRO A 40 0.42 -11.66 -7.39
CA PRO A 40 -0.04 -12.95 -6.86
C PRO A 40 -0.78 -12.90 -5.53
N ASN A 41 -0.51 -11.92 -4.66
CA ASN A 41 -1.12 -11.87 -3.33
C ASN A 41 -2.49 -11.16 -3.29
N GLY A 42 -3.03 -10.76 -4.45
CA GLY A 42 -4.35 -10.14 -4.50
C GLY A 42 -4.34 -8.72 -3.91
N THR A 43 -5.45 -8.30 -3.32
CA THR A 43 -5.65 -6.92 -2.84
C THR A 43 -5.48 -6.78 -1.34
N VAL A 44 -5.20 -5.57 -0.85
CA VAL A 44 -5.19 -5.27 0.59
C VAL A 44 -6.55 -5.59 1.23
N ALA A 45 -7.65 -5.34 0.53
CA ALA A 45 -9.01 -5.67 0.98
C ALA A 45 -9.17 -7.18 1.25
N ASP A 46 -8.61 -8.05 0.40
CA ASP A 46 -8.69 -9.51 0.57
C ASP A 46 -8.05 -9.96 1.89
N HIS A 47 -6.99 -9.28 2.30
CA HIS A 47 -6.23 -9.58 3.50
C HIS A 47 -6.77 -8.93 4.78
N LEU A 48 -7.47 -7.79 4.68
CA LEU A 48 -8.04 -7.10 5.85
C LEU A 48 -9.41 -7.64 6.26
N HIS A 49 -10.29 -7.88 5.29
CA HIS A 49 -11.68 -8.27 5.56
C HIS A 49 -12.24 -9.29 4.55
N GLY A 50 -11.40 -9.84 3.66
CA GLY A 50 -11.78 -10.84 2.67
C GLY A 50 -11.38 -12.26 3.02
N GLU A 51 -11.17 -13.09 1.99
CA GLU A 51 -10.91 -14.52 2.14
C GLU A 51 -9.54 -14.84 2.75
N ARG A 52 -8.57 -13.92 2.62
CA ARG A 52 -7.17 -14.10 3.04
C ARG A 52 -6.90 -13.62 4.48
N VAL A 53 -7.91 -13.17 5.20
CA VAL A 53 -7.79 -12.76 6.62
C VAL A 53 -7.19 -13.88 7.48
N LYS A 54 -7.56 -15.13 7.18
CA LYS A 54 -7.12 -16.32 7.94
C LYS A 54 -5.62 -16.58 7.84
N ASP A 55 -4.96 -16.04 6.82
CA ASP A 55 -3.52 -16.19 6.63
C ASP A 55 -2.75 -15.36 7.67
N GLY A 56 -3.40 -14.35 8.27
CA GLY A 56 -2.80 -13.49 9.31
C GLY A 56 -1.55 -12.75 8.84
N SER A 57 -1.39 -12.58 7.52
CA SER A 57 -0.13 -12.16 6.91
C SER A 57 0.16 -10.67 7.07
N LEU A 58 -0.86 -9.81 7.21
CA LEU A 58 -0.68 -8.36 7.35
C LEU A 58 -0.37 -7.96 8.79
N THR A 59 0.85 -8.25 9.23
CA THR A 59 1.44 -7.72 10.47
C THR A 59 1.57 -6.20 10.42
N TRP A 60 1.71 -5.55 11.58
CA TRP A 60 1.86 -4.09 11.67
C TRP A 60 2.97 -3.52 10.75
N PRO A 61 4.21 -4.07 10.72
CA PRO A 61 5.25 -3.59 9.82
C PRO A 61 4.86 -3.64 8.34
N ILE A 62 4.14 -4.70 7.92
CA ILE A 62 3.66 -4.83 6.54
C ILE A 62 2.59 -3.77 6.25
N ARG A 63 1.63 -3.55 7.16
CA ARG A 63 0.61 -2.50 7.00
C ARG A 63 1.24 -1.10 6.90
N MET A 64 2.31 -0.84 7.65
CA MET A 64 3.08 0.41 7.53
C MET A 64 3.80 0.52 6.19
N SER A 65 4.42 -0.56 5.69
CA SER A 65 5.03 -0.56 4.34
C SER A 65 3.98 -0.26 3.28
N ILE A 66 2.81 -0.89 3.36
CA ILE A 66 1.68 -0.65 2.47
C ILE A 66 1.26 0.83 2.48
N ALA A 67 1.10 1.42 3.68
CA ALA A 67 0.74 2.83 3.81
C ALA A 67 1.79 3.75 3.15
N VAL A 68 3.08 3.52 3.42
CA VAL A 68 4.19 4.32 2.87
C VAL A 68 4.27 4.20 1.35
N GLU A 69 4.22 2.98 0.82
CA GLU A 69 4.35 2.72 -0.62
C GLU A 69 3.14 3.23 -1.41
N ALA A 70 1.92 3.04 -0.88
CA ALA A 70 0.71 3.59 -1.48
C ALA A 70 0.69 5.12 -1.45
N ALA A 71 1.13 5.75 -0.34
CA ALA A 71 1.27 7.19 -0.28
C ALA A 71 2.31 7.71 -1.30
N GLY A 72 3.43 6.99 -1.46
CA GLY A 72 4.45 7.30 -2.46
C GLY A 72 3.94 7.23 -3.89
N ALA A 73 3.16 6.21 -4.21
CA ALA A 73 2.48 6.07 -5.49
C ALA A 73 1.54 7.25 -5.78
N LEU A 74 0.68 7.62 -4.81
CA LEU A 74 -0.27 8.72 -4.96
C LEU A 74 0.41 10.09 -5.04
N ALA A 75 1.45 10.32 -4.23
CA ALA A 75 2.28 11.53 -4.33
C ALA A 75 2.88 11.68 -5.73
N TYR A 76 3.41 10.59 -6.30
CA TYR A 76 3.90 10.57 -7.68
C TYR A 76 2.80 10.90 -8.71
N LEU A 77 1.59 10.37 -8.55
CA LEU A 77 0.46 10.72 -9.43
C LEU A 77 0.12 12.20 -9.36
N HIS A 78 0.02 12.75 -8.14
CA HIS A 78 -0.32 14.16 -7.93
C HIS A 78 0.75 15.09 -8.49
N ALA A 79 2.03 14.76 -8.30
CA ALA A 79 3.15 15.47 -8.91
C ALA A 79 3.15 15.40 -10.45
N SER A 80 2.58 14.32 -11.01
CA SER A 80 2.36 14.16 -12.46
C SER A 80 1.07 14.81 -12.97
N GLY A 81 0.34 15.53 -12.10
CA GLY A 81 -0.91 16.21 -12.44
C GLY A 81 -2.06 15.23 -12.71
N ILE A 82 -2.11 14.10 -11.99
CA ILE A 82 -3.13 13.06 -12.16
C ILE A 82 -3.81 12.81 -10.82
N ILE A 83 -5.14 12.80 -10.83
CA ILE A 83 -5.99 12.40 -9.70
C ILE A 83 -6.49 10.98 -9.97
N HIS A 84 -6.31 10.08 -9.01
CA HIS A 84 -6.68 8.68 -9.14
C HIS A 84 -8.20 8.48 -9.13
N ARG A 85 -8.90 9.15 -8.20
CA ARG A 85 -10.36 9.23 -8.02
C ARG A 85 -11.06 7.97 -7.51
N ASP A 86 -10.38 6.83 -7.49
CA ASP A 86 -10.90 5.58 -6.91
C ASP A 86 -9.89 4.88 -6.00
N VAL A 87 -9.26 5.64 -5.10
CA VAL A 87 -8.32 5.10 -4.11
C VAL A 87 -9.10 4.28 -3.07
N LYS A 88 -8.78 2.99 -2.95
CA LYS A 88 -9.40 2.05 -2.01
C LYS A 88 -8.54 0.81 -1.85
N THR A 89 -8.74 0.04 -0.78
CA THR A 89 -7.96 -1.18 -0.49
C THR A 89 -8.11 -2.29 -1.53
N SER A 90 -9.19 -2.30 -2.32
CA SER A 90 -9.37 -3.22 -3.47
C SER A 90 -8.64 -2.80 -4.74
N ASN A 91 -8.12 -1.56 -4.79
CA ASN A 91 -7.30 -1.05 -5.89
C ASN A 91 -5.80 -0.96 -5.50
N ILE A 92 -5.44 -1.49 -4.33
CA ILE A 92 -4.06 -1.62 -3.85
C ILE A 92 -3.75 -3.10 -3.82
N LEU A 93 -2.94 -3.57 -4.77
CA LEU A 93 -2.54 -4.97 -4.90
C LEU A 93 -1.18 -5.22 -4.25
N LEU A 94 -0.90 -6.47 -3.91
CA LEU A 94 0.30 -6.91 -3.21
C LEU A 94 1.06 -7.94 -4.06
N ASP A 95 2.32 -7.65 -4.38
CA ASP A 95 3.18 -8.58 -5.09
C ASP A 95 3.69 -9.71 -4.18
N GLU A 96 4.54 -10.59 -4.72
CA GLU A 96 5.11 -11.74 -3.99
C GLU A 96 5.82 -11.37 -2.68
N ASN A 97 6.35 -10.14 -2.59
CA ASN A 97 7.06 -9.60 -1.43
C ASN A 97 6.18 -8.69 -0.56
N PHE A 98 4.88 -8.65 -0.80
CA PHE A 98 3.93 -7.72 -0.18
C PHE A 98 4.21 -6.25 -0.49
N CYS A 99 4.93 -5.95 -1.58
CA CYS A 99 5.07 -4.59 -2.08
C CYS A 99 3.80 -4.16 -2.83
N VAL A 100 3.48 -2.87 -2.72
CA VAL A 100 2.25 -2.28 -3.24
C VAL A 100 2.31 -2.08 -4.75
N LYS A 101 1.17 -2.35 -5.41
CA LYS A 101 0.84 -1.96 -6.78
C LYS A 101 -0.53 -1.29 -6.80
N VAL A 102 -0.57 0.03 -6.96
CA VAL A 102 -1.83 0.77 -7.17
C VAL A 102 -2.35 0.52 -8.58
N ALA A 103 -3.63 0.21 -8.71
CA ALA A 103 -4.29 -0.19 -9.95
C ALA A 103 -5.65 0.51 -10.14
N ASP A 104 -6.29 0.21 -11.28
CA ASP A 104 -7.62 0.71 -11.69
C ASP A 104 -7.66 2.22 -11.96
N PHE A 105 -7.02 2.62 -13.06
CA PHE A 105 -6.95 4.02 -13.51
C PHE A 105 -8.13 4.42 -14.40
N GLY A 106 -9.17 3.58 -14.47
CA GLY A 106 -10.32 3.80 -15.34
C GLY A 106 -11.09 5.09 -15.02
N LEU A 107 -11.06 5.54 -13.77
CA LEU A 107 -11.69 6.79 -13.31
C LEU A 107 -10.72 7.96 -13.17
N SER A 108 -9.41 7.71 -13.29
CA SER A 108 -8.38 8.72 -13.07
C SER A 108 -8.47 9.85 -14.09
N ARG A 109 -7.90 11.01 -13.77
CA ARG A 109 -8.03 12.19 -14.63
C ARG A 109 -6.83 13.10 -14.51
N HIS A 110 -6.43 13.68 -15.63
CA HIS A 110 -5.50 14.80 -15.62
C HIS A 110 -6.14 16.02 -14.93
N PHE A 111 -5.40 16.59 -13.98
CA PHE A 111 -5.71 17.86 -13.39
C PHE A 111 -5.12 18.97 -14.27
N PRO A 112 -5.94 19.86 -14.85
CA PRO A 112 -5.42 20.92 -15.71
C PRO A 112 -4.51 21.86 -14.91
N ASN A 113 -3.41 22.27 -15.51
CA ASN A 113 -2.58 23.33 -14.94
C ASN A 113 -3.42 24.63 -14.85
N ASN A 114 -3.36 25.33 -13.71
CA ASN A 114 -4.01 26.62 -13.45
C ASN A 114 -5.52 26.61 -13.13
N VAL A 115 -6.08 25.50 -12.65
CA VAL A 115 -7.44 25.50 -12.06
C VAL A 115 -7.39 25.05 -10.60
N SER A 116 -8.32 25.54 -9.77
CA SER A 116 -8.41 25.11 -8.37
C SER A 116 -9.15 23.79 -8.20
N HIS A 117 -9.94 23.38 -9.20
CA HIS A 117 -10.70 22.14 -9.21
C HIS A 117 -11.12 21.75 -10.62
N VAL A 118 -11.54 20.49 -10.79
CA VAL A 118 -12.23 20.00 -11.98
C VAL A 118 -13.71 19.80 -11.66
N SER A 119 -14.60 20.56 -12.32
CA SER A 119 -16.05 20.37 -12.17
C SER A 119 -16.50 19.11 -12.91
N THR A 120 -16.92 18.08 -12.19
CA THR A 120 -17.34 16.80 -12.79
C THR A 120 -18.29 16.02 -11.88
N ALA A 121 -19.14 15.17 -12.46
CA ALA A 121 -20.07 14.33 -11.72
C ALA A 121 -19.30 13.42 -10.73
N PRO A 122 -19.74 13.28 -9.47
CA PRO A 122 -19.14 12.37 -8.50
C PRO A 122 -19.04 10.94 -9.05
N GLN A 123 -17.83 10.41 -9.07
CA GLN A 123 -17.54 9.01 -9.36
C GLN A 123 -16.51 8.51 -8.34
N GLY A 124 -16.56 7.22 -8.05
CA GLY A 124 -15.72 6.54 -7.07
C GLY A 124 -16.53 5.49 -6.30
N THR A 125 -15.88 4.82 -5.38
CA THR A 125 -16.49 3.74 -4.60
C THR A 125 -17.15 4.28 -3.32
N PRO A 126 -18.42 3.92 -3.03
CA PRO A 126 -19.08 4.31 -1.79
C PRO A 126 -18.25 3.96 -0.55
N GLY A 127 -18.20 4.89 0.43
CA GLY A 127 -17.35 4.79 1.61
C GLY A 127 -16.00 5.49 1.49
N TYR A 128 -15.49 5.66 0.27
CA TYR A 128 -14.21 6.35 -0.02
C TYR A 128 -14.40 7.73 -0.65
N VAL A 129 -15.56 7.99 -1.26
CA VAL A 129 -15.83 9.26 -1.96
C VAL A 129 -15.76 10.45 -0.99
N ASP A 130 -14.91 11.42 -1.35
CA ASP A 130 -14.81 12.72 -0.68
C ASP A 130 -16.18 13.41 -0.61
N PRO A 131 -16.67 13.76 0.60
CA PRO A 131 -17.98 14.39 0.76
C PRO A 131 -18.05 15.79 0.12
N GLU A 132 -16.96 16.57 0.14
CA GLU A 132 -16.93 17.90 -0.49
C GLU A 132 -17.02 17.77 -2.01
N TYR A 133 -16.28 16.83 -2.60
CA TYR A 133 -16.39 16.51 -4.02
C TYR A 133 -17.80 16.04 -4.38
N HIS A 134 -18.40 15.15 -3.57
CA HIS A 134 -19.74 14.64 -3.79
C HIS A 134 -20.80 15.75 -3.75
N GLU A 135 -20.69 16.69 -2.82
CA GLU A 135 -21.65 17.78 -2.61
C GLU A 135 -21.50 18.90 -3.65
N PHE A 136 -20.27 19.33 -3.93
CA PHE A 136 -20.00 20.51 -4.75
C PHE A 136 -19.54 20.19 -6.17
N TYR A 137 -19.40 18.92 -6.54
CA TYR A 137 -18.94 18.47 -7.87
C TYR A 137 -17.52 18.96 -8.20
N GLN A 138 -16.73 19.34 -7.19
CA GLN A 138 -15.38 19.89 -7.33
C GLN A 138 -14.34 18.82 -7.01
N LEU A 139 -13.77 18.20 -8.05
CA LEU A 139 -12.70 17.22 -7.90
C LEU A 139 -11.34 17.92 -7.73
N THR A 140 -10.59 17.52 -6.71
CA THR A 140 -9.20 17.97 -6.48
C THR A 140 -8.33 16.77 -6.10
N ASP A 141 -7.01 16.98 -6.05
CA ASP A 141 -6.04 16.05 -5.46
C ASP A 141 -6.40 15.68 -4.01
N LYS A 142 -7.00 16.62 -3.27
CA LYS A 142 -7.50 16.39 -1.90
C LYS A 142 -8.66 15.40 -1.81
N SER A 143 -9.31 15.06 -2.92
CA SER A 143 -10.30 13.98 -2.96
C SER A 143 -9.64 12.59 -2.85
N ASP A 144 -8.45 12.41 -3.44
CA ASP A 144 -7.64 11.20 -3.22
C ASP A 144 -7.12 11.16 -1.77
N VAL A 145 -6.76 12.31 -1.19
CA VAL A 145 -6.33 12.38 0.22
C VAL A 145 -7.43 11.89 1.16
N TYR A 146 -8.67 12.30 0.97
CA TYR A 146 -9.79 11.80 1.77
C TYR A 146 -9.93 10.27 1.63
N SER A 147 -9.91 9.79 0.39
CA SER A 147 -10.02 8.36 0.07
C SER A 147 -8.87 7.55 0.71
N PHE A 148 -7.65 8.08 0.68
CA PHE A 148 -6.48 7.49 1.33
C PHE A 148 -6.59 7.52 2.87
N GLY A 149 -7.21 8.56 3.44
CA GLY A 149 -7.57 8.59 4.85
C GLY A 149 -8.43 7.40 5.27
N VAL A 150 -9.40 7.00 4.43
CA VAL A 150 -10.20 5.79 4.66
C VAL A 150 -9.33 4.54 4.60
N VAL A 151 -8.42 4.44 3.63
CA VAL A 151 -7.45 3.31 3.54
C VAL A 151 -6.60 3.21 4.80
N LEU A 152 -6.10 4.32 5.35
CA LEU A 152 -5.34 4.32 6.60
C LEU A 152 -6.18 3.78 7.77
N ILE A 153 -7.46 4.16 7.85
CA ILE A 153 -8.36 3.61 8.87
C ILE A 153 -8.60 2.12 8.68
N GLU A 154 -8.79 1.64 7.45
CA GLU A 154 -8.91 0.19 7.17
C GLU A 154 -7.64 -0.56 7.60
N LEU A 155 -6.45 0.00 7.33
CA LEU A 155 -5.18 -0.61 7.75
C LEU A 155 -5.04 -0.73 9.27
N ILE A 156 -5.47 0.26 10.05
CA ILE A 156 -5.38 0.17 11.52
C ILE A 156 -6.50 -0.66 12.16
N SER A 157 -7.68 -0.74 11.53
CA SER A 157 -8.88 -1.33 12.13
C SER A 157 -9.27 -2.71 11.59
N SER A 158 -8.82 -3.06 10.38
CA SER A 158 -9.32 -4.20 9.58
C SER A 158 -10.83 -4.20 9.36
N MET A 159 -11.49 -3.07 9.57
CA MET A 159 -12.93 -2.92 9.33
C MET A 159 -13.17 -2.51 7.89
N PRO A 160 -14.24 -3.00 7.22
CA PRO A 160 -14.59 -2.54 5.88
C PRO A 160 -15.08 -1.09 5.89
N ALA A 161 -14.75 -0.36 4.82
CA ALA A 161 -15.15 1.04 4.61
C ALA A 161 -16.66 1.29 4.70
N VAL A 162 -17.48 0.33 4.27
CA VAL A 162 -18.95 0.38 4.39
C VAL A 162 -19.46 -0.92 5.01
N ASP A 163 -20.27 -0.78 6.06
CA ASP A 163 -20.91 -1.90 6.73
C ASP A 163 -22.33 -1.53 7.16
N ILE A 164 -23.31 -2.09 6.44
CA ILE A 164 -24.73 -1.83 6.67
C ILE A 164 -25.28 -2.44 7.96
N SER A 165 -24.51 -3.32 8.62
CA SER A 165 -24.90 -3.90 9.91
C SER A 165 -24.62 -2.96 11.08
N ARG A 166 -23.79 -1.93 10.89
CA ARG A 166 -23.49 -0.91 11.90
C ARG A 166 -24.66 0.04 12.12
N HIS A 167 -24.61 0.78 13.23
CA HIS A 167 -25.56 1.85 13.48
C HIS A 167 -25.57 2.86 12.32
N ARG A 168 -26.72 3.45 12.00
CA ARG A 168 -26.92 4.29 10.81
C ARG A 168 -25.86 5.38 10.59
N HIS A 169 -25.35 5.98 11.67
CA HIS A 169 -24.32 7.03 11.60
C HIS A 169 -22.88 6.51 11.51
N GLU A 170 -22.68 5.20 11.68
CA GLU A 170 -21.39 4.50 11.68
C GLU A 170 -21.26 3.52 10.51
N ILE A 171 -22.23 3.48 9.58
CA ILE A 171 -22.18 2.65 8.37
C ILE A 171 -20.89 2.92 7.59
N ASN A 172 -20.54 4.20 7.41
CA ASN A 172 -19.26 4.60 6.83
C ASN A 172 -18.18 4.56 7.89
N LEU A 173 -17.08 3.86 7.58
CA LEU A 173 -15.94 3.73 8.46
C LEU A 173 -15.29 5.08 8.79
N SER A 174 -15.26 6.01 7.83
CA SER A 174 -14.78 7.38 8.06
C SER A 174 -15.53 8.06 9.22
N ASN A 175 -16.87 7.94 9.25
CA ASN A 175 -17.68 8.51 10.33
C ASN A 175 -17.43 7.80 11.67
N LEU A 176 -17.33 6.47 11.66
CA LEU A 176 -17.02 5.68 12.86
C LEU A 176 -15.67 6.10 13.44
N ALA A 177 -14.63 6.17 12.62
CA ALA A 177 -13.28 6.54 13.03
C ALA A 177 -13.22 7.97 13.55
N MET A 178 -13.80 8.94 12.83
CA MET A 178 -13.88 10.33 13.30
C MET A 178 -14.56 10.42 14.68
N ASN A 179 -15.66 9.68 14.88
CA ASN A 179 -16.34 9.64 16.17
C ASN A 179 -15.45 9.08 17.29
N ARG A 180 -14.77 7.96 17.06
CA ARG A 180 -13.90 7.31 18.05
C ARG A 180 -12.67 8.15 18.37
N ILE A 181 -12.05 8.78 17.37
CA ILE A 181 -10.89 9.67 17.56
C ILE A 181 -11.29 10.91 18.39
N ILE A 182 -12.39 11.57 18.05
CA ILE A 182 -12.87 12.77 18.79
C ILE A 182 -13.21 12.45 20.25
N ARG A 183 -13.70 11.23 20.52
CA ARG A 183 -14.04 10.77 21.88
C ARG A 183 -12.86 10.20 22.67
N HIS A 184 -11.65 10.25 22.11
CA HIS A 184 -10.46 9.59 22.68
C HIS A 184 -10.64 8.08 22.92
N ALA A 185 -11.51 7.42 22.13
CA ALA A 185 -11.80 6.00 22.18
C ALA A 185 -11.09 5.24 21.04
N PHE A 186 -9.84 5.61 20.75
CA PHE A 186 -9.09 5.09 19.61
C PHE A 186 -8.73 3.60 19.77
N ASN A 187 -8.59 3.11 20.99
CA ASN A 187 -8.37 1.69 21.30
C ASN A 187 -9.55 0.80 20.85
N GLU A 188 -10.76 1.34 20.72
CA GLU A 188 -11.92 0.62 20.16
C GLU A 188 -11.86 0.50 18.63
N LEU A 189 -11.02 1.31 17.98
CA LEU A 189 -10.86 1.34 16.53
C LEU A 189 -9.75 0.41 16.03
N ILE A 190 -8.71 0.19 16.84
CA ILE A 190 -7.52 -0.56 16.43
C ILE A 190 -7.81 -2.07 16.41
N ASP A 191 -7.36 -2.73 15.35
CA ASP A 191 -7.41 -4.18 15.20
C ASP A 191 -6.67 -4.89 16.36
N PRO A 192 -7.37 -5.71 17.17
CA PRO A 192 -6.76 -6.46 18.27
C PRO A 192 -5.63 -7.41 17.83
N PHE A 193 -5.63 -7.89 16.57
CA PHE A 193 -4.56 -8.76 16.05
C PHE A 193 -3.21 -8.05 15.93
N LEU A 194 -3.18 -6.71 15.92
CA LEU A 194 -1.94 -5.94 15.95
C LEU A 194 -1.22 -6.00 17.31
N ARG A 195 -1.86 -6.56 18.35
CA ARG A 195 -1.29 -6.71 19.71
C ARG A 195 -0.81 -5.39 20.33
N PHE A 196 -1.47 -4.28 19.97
CA PHE A 196 -1.14 -2.93 20.42
C PHE A 196 -1.17 -2.77 21.95
N GLU A 197 -1.97 -3.57 22.66
CA GLU A 197 -2.02 -3.55 24.13
C GLU A 197 -0.73 -4.03 24.80
N THR A 198 0.06 -4.84 24.09
CA THR A 198 1.29 -5.45 24.61
C THR A 198 2.57 -4.82 24.05
N ASP A 199 2.44 -3.94 23.04
CA ASP A 199 3.57 -3.29 22.37
C ASP A 199 3.32 -1.78 22.31
N ALA A 200 4.02 -1.06 23.19
CA ALA A 200 3.90 0.40 23.31
C ALA A 200 4.33 1.13 22.02
N GLU A 201 5.21 0.53 21.22
CA GLU A 201 5.66 1.12 19.96
C GLU A 201 4.57 1.02 18.90
N ILE A 202 3.95 -0.17 18.77
CA ILE A 202 2.80 -0.37 17.90
C ILE A 202 1.66 0.55 18.32
N LEU A 203 1.39 0.69 19.62
CA LEU A 203 0.38 1.62 20.13
C LEU A 203 0.68 3.05 19.72
N ARG A 204 1.93 3.52 19.87
CA ARG A 204 2.32 4.87 19.45
C ARG A 204 2.11 5.07 17.96
N MET A 205 2.61 4.15 17.14
CA MET A 205 2.53 4.26 15.68
C MET A 205 1.09 4.20 15.17
N THR A 206 0.28 3.26 15.67
CA THR A 206 -1.15 3.17 15.30
C THR A 206 -1.91 4.43 15.70
N THR A 207 -1.60 5.01 16.87
CA THR A 207 -2.15 6.31 17.30
C THR A 207 -1.75 7.43 16.33
N SER A 208 -0.47 7.53 15.97
CA SER A 208 0.00 8.55 15.02
C SER A 208 -0.61 8.39 13.62
N VAL A 209 -0.81 7.15 13.14
CA VAL A 209 -1.50 6.89 11.87
C VAL A 209 -2.97 7.28 11.97
N ALA A 210 -3.65 7.02 13.10
CA ALA A 210 -5.02 7.44 13.31
C ALA A 210 -5.16 8.98 13.31
N GLU A 211 -4.22 9.70 13.93
CA GLU A 211 -4.17 11.16 13.89
C GLU A 211 -3.93 11.71 12.47
N LEU A 212 -3.05 11.07 11.70
CA LEU A 212 -2.83 11.43 10.30
C LEU A 212 -4.09 11.19 9.45
N ALA A 213 -4.74 10.04 9.64
CA ALA A 213 -6.01 9.72 8.97
C ALA A 213 -7.11 10.72 9.34
N PHE A 214 -7.18 11.17 10.61
CA PHE A 214 -8.09 12.23 11.05
C PHE A 214 -7.89 13.52 10.25
N ARG A 215 -6.64 13.94 9.99
CA ARG A 215 -6.35 15.11 9.16
C ARG A 215 -6.74 14.90 7.69
N CYS A 216 -6.56 13.69 7.17
CA CYS A 216 -6.97 13.35 5.80
C CYS A 216 -8.51 13.39 5.63
N LEU A 217 -9.25 13.02 6.68
CA LEU A 217 -10.71 12.92 6.68
C LEU A 217 -11.44 14.22 7.07
N GLN A 218 -10.73 15.35 7.13
CA GLN A 218 -11.38 16.64 7.43
C GLN A 218 -12.43 17.00 6.36
N PRO A 219 -13.58 17.57 6.76
CA PRO A 219 -14.62 17.97 5.80
C PRO A 219 -14.09 18.95 4.76
N GLU A 220 -13.40 20.00 5.20
CA GLU A 220 -12.82 21.02 4.33
C GLU A 220 -11.50 20.54 3.71
N LYS A 221 -11.42 20.51 2.37
CA LYS A 221 -10.22 20.07 1.62
C LYS A 221 -8.95 20.85 1.94
N ASP A 222 -9.07 22.11 2.33
CA ASP A 222 -7.93 22.98 2.63
C ASP A 222 -7.26 22.59 3.96
N MET A 223 -7.99 21.91 4.85
CA MET A 223 -7.46 21.37 6.11
C MET A 223 -6.76 20.02 5.94
N ARG A 224 -6.94 19.37 4.79
CA ARG A 224 -6.32 18.08 4.49
C ARG A 224 -4.85 18.31 4.08
N PRO A 225 -3.90 17.47 4.52
CA PRO A 225 -2.52 17.54 4.05
C PRO A 225 -2.39 17.18 2.56
N THR A 226 -1.24 17.42 1.96
CA THR A 226 -0.92 16.87 0.62
C THR A 226 -0.47 15.41 0.72
N MET A 227 -0.47 14.67 -0.40
CA MET A 227 0.08 13.31 -0.40
C MET A 227 1.58 13.26 -0.09
N ASP A 228 2.33 14.31 -0.44
CA ASP A 228 3.75 14.45 -0.06
C ASP A 228 3.89 14.60 1.47
N ASP A 229 3.11 15.48 2.11
CA ASP A 229 3.11 15.65 3.57
C ASP A 229 2.74 14.34 4.29
N ILE A 230 1.75 13.61 3.74
CA ILE A 230 1.31 12.31 4.26
C ILE A 230 2.45 11.29 4.16
N LEU A 231 3.12 11.22 3.01
CA LEU A 231 4.25 10.31 2.79
C LEU A 231 5.40 10.59 3.75
N GLU A 232 5.76 11.86 3.93
CA GLU A 232 6.80 12.26 4.89
C GLU A 232 6.40 11.88 6.31
N THR A 233 5.17 12.19 6.73
CA THR A 233 4.67 11.85 8.06
C THR A 233 4.67 10.33 8.30
N LEU A 234 4.25 9.52 7.32
CA LEU A 234 4.28 8.06 7.45
C LEU A 234 5.71 7.50 7.56
N LYS A 235 6.66 8.06 6.79
CA LYS A 235 8.09 7.70 6.90
C LYS A 235 8.66 8.09 8.25
N GLU A 236 8.25 9.22 8.82
CA GLU A 236 8.66 9.61 10.17
C GLU A 236 8.12 8.64 11.22
N ILE A 237 6.82 8.30 11.16
CA ILE A 237 6.19 7.32 12.06
C ILE A 237 6.95 5.98 12.02
N GLN A 238 7.28 5.49 10.83
CA GLN A 238 8.05 4.25 10.63
C GLN A 238 9.52 4.38 11.04
N GLY A 239 10.15 5.52 10.75
CA GLY A 239 11.58 5.76 11.01
C GLY A 239 11.91 5.90 12.49
N ILE A 240 10.97 6.35 13.33
CA ILE A 240 11.17 6.38 14.79
C ILE A 240 11.35 4.95 15.35
N GLU A 241 10.67 3.95 14.78
CA GLU A 241 10.82 2.54 15.18
C GLU A 241 12.25 2.02 14.93
N LEU A 242 12.81 2.34 13.75
CA LEU A 242 14.19 1.95 13.39
C LEU A 242 15.22 2.59 14.32
N LYS A 243 15.04 3.86 14.67
CA LYS A 243 15.93 4.57 15.62
C LYS A 243 15.88 3.94 17.02
N ASN A 244 14.68 3.68 17.53
CA ASN A 244 14.51 3.06 18.85
C ASN A 244 15.13 1.65 18.92
N LYS A 245 15.00 0.84 17.86
CA LYS A 245 15.64 -0.49 17.79
C LYS A 245 17.18 -0.39 17.81
N LEU A 246 17.75 0.53 17.03
CA LEU A 246 19.20 0.75 16.97
C LEU A 246 19.78 1.25 18.32
N GLU A 247 19.05 2.10 19.04
CA GLU A 247 19.45 2.59 20.37
C GLU A 247 19.40 1.49 21.45
N LEU A 248 18.42 0.59 21.39
CA LEU A 248 18.32 -0.57 22.28
C LEU A 248 19.43 -1.61 22.03
N GLU A 249 19.78 -1.87 20.77
CA GLU A 249 20.90 -2.76 20.41
C GLU A 249 22.26 -2.20 20.86
N THR A 250 22.45 -0.88 20.71
CA THR A 250 23.68 -0.20 21.16
C THR A 250 23.80 -0.23 22.70
N SER A 251 22.68 -0.11 23.42
CA SER A 251 22.65 -0.18 24.88
C SER A 251 22.92 -1.58 25.43
N ASN A 252 22.43 -2.64 24.76
CA ASN A 252 22.67 -4.03 25.15
C ASN A 252 24.14 -4.46 24.91
N ASN A 253 24.79 -3.97 23.85
CA ASN A 253 26.20 -4.25 23.59
C ASN A 253 27.15 -3.61 24.62
N ASN A 254 26.79 -2.44 25.16
CA ASN A 254 27.58 -1.80 26.22
C ASN A 254 27.51 -2.54 27.56
N ASN A 255 26.39 -3.21 27.86
CA ASN A 255 26.25 -4.01 29.08
C ASN A 255 27.01 -5.35 29.02
N ASN A 256 27.16 -5.95 27.83
CA ASN A 256 27.95 -7.17 27.67
C ASN A 256 29.47 -6.94 27.78
N ASN A 257 29.96 -5.74 27.44
CA ASN A 257 31.37 -5.39 27.62
C ASN A 257 31.75 -5.12 29.09
N ASN A 258 30.79 -4.80 29.96
CA ASN A 258 31.06 -4.59 31.39
C ASN A 258 31.11 -5.90 32.21
N ASN A 259 30.57 -7.01 31.71
CA ASN A 259 30.64 -8.31 32.40
C ASN A 259 31.92 -9.11 32.12
N ASN A 260 32.72 -8.73 31.11
CA ASN A 260 34.03 -9.37 30.85
C ASN A 260 35.21 -8.72 31.59
N ASN A 261 35.00 -7.62 32.32
CA ASN A 261 36.07 -6.94 33.07
C ASN A 261 36.10 -7.26 34.57
N ASN A 262 35.21 -8.13 35.08
CA ASN A 262 35.12 -8.45 36.51
C ASN A 262 35.60 -9.86 36.92
N ASN A 263 36.43 -10.53 36.10
CA ASN A 263 37.02 -11.83 36.46
C ASN A 263 38.54 -11.90 36.34
N ASN A 264 39.25 -10.77 36.42
CA ASN A 264 40.72 -10.77 36.55
C ASN A 264 41.14 -9.89 37.73
N ASN A 265 40.91 -10.36 38.95
CA ASN A 265 41.69 -9.98 40.13
C ASN A 265 41.43 -10.99 41.24
N ASN A 266 42.06 -12.15 41.14
CA ASN A 266 42.43 -12.93 42.31
C ASN A 266 43.66 -13.79 42.02
N ASN A 267 44.64 -13.63 42.91
CA ASN A 267 45.76 -14.54 43.22
C ASN A 267 47.01 -14.47 42.33
N ASN A 268 47.91 -13.54 42.68
CA ASN A 268 49.34 -13.79 42.64
C ASN A 268 49.83 -14.14 44.06
N ASN A 269 50.23 -15.40 44.25
CA ASN A 269 51.48 -15.83 44.91
C ASN A 269 51.37 -17.29 45.39
N ASN A 270 52.08 -18.20 44.71
CA ASN A 270 53.16 -18.99 45.33
C ASN A 270 53.71 -20.07 44.38
N ASN A 271 54.97 -19.89 44.02
CA ASN A 271 56.07 -20.85 44.00
C ASN A 271 55.88 -22.34 43.62
N ASN A 272 56.78 -22.71 42.71
CA ASN A 272 57.62 -23.91 42.68
C ASN A 272 57.15 -25.17 41.94
N ASN A 273 57.94 -25.42 40.89
CA ASN A 273 58.63 -26.67 40.57
C ASN A 273 57.92 -27.79 39.79
N ASN A 274 58.72 -28.26 38.82
CA ASN A 274 58.89 -29.62 38.32
C ASN A 274 58.13 -30.03 37.04
N ASN A 275 58.94 -30.09 35.98
CA ASN A 275 59.25 -31.28 35.19
C ASN A 275 58.17 -31.99 34.36
N ASN A 276 58.61 -32.19 33.11
CA ASN A 276 58.51 -33.41 32.32
C ASN A 276 57.25 -33.66 31.49
N ASN A 277 57.53 -33.61 30.19
CA ASN A 277 57.33 -34.70 29.24
C ASN A 277 55.93 -34.97 28.68
N ASN A 278 55.98 -35.00 27.35
CA ASN A 278 55.48 -36.03 26.47
C ASN A 278 54.05 -35.91 25.94
N ASN A 279 54.08 -35.80 24.61
CA ASN A 279 53.42 -36.72 23.69
C ASN A 279 51.94 -36.51 23.41
N ASN A 280 51.77 -36.09 22.15
CA ASN A 280 51.22 -36.95 21.10
C ASN A 280 49.78 -36.66 20.69
N ASN A 281 49.69 -36.65 19.35
CA ASN A 281 48.61 -37.18 18.54
C ASN A 281 47.34 -36.32 18.47
N ASN A 282 46.65 -36.24 17.34
CA ASN A 282 46.96 -36.52 15.94
C ASN A 282 45.69 -36.08 15.19
N ASN A 283 45.88 -35.95 13.88
CA ASN A 283 44.89 -36.03 12.81
C ASN A 283 44.17 -34.72 12.44
N ASN A 284 44.46 -34.14 11.27
CA ASN A 284 44.17 -34.62 9.90
C ASN A 284 42.65 -34.68 9.66
N ASN A 285 42.06 -34.19 8.57
CA ASN A 285 42.60 -33.66 7.31
C ASN A 285 41.43 -33.07 6.49
N ASN A 286 41.75 -32.04 5.70
CA ASN A 286 41.41 -31.85 4.27
C ASN A 286 39.93 -31.82 3.81
N ASN A 287 39.45 -30.69 3.30
CA ASN A 287 39.60 -30.19 1.90
C ASN A 287 38.91 -31.09 0.84
N THR A 288 37.90 -30.57 0.14
CA THR A 288 38.01 -30.06 -1.26
C THR A 288 36.66 -30.00 -1.98
N SER A 289 36.56 -28.96 -2.80
CA SER A 289 35.51 -28.59 -3.74
C SER A 289 35.33 -29.56 -4.92
N ARG A 290 34.14 -29.59 -5.52
CA ARG A 290 34.01 -29.91 -6.96
C ARG A 290 32.77 -29.27 -7.61
N ILE A 291 33.05 -28.49 -8.64
CA ILE A 291 32.14 -27.93 -9.66
C ILE A 291 31.74 -29.06 -10.64
N THR A 292 30.50 -29.10 -11.13
CA THR A 292 30.16 -29.19 -12.58
C THR A 292 28.65 -29.09 -12.88
N LYS A 293 28.37 -28.17 -13.83
CA LYS A 293 27.48 -28.24 -15.01
C LYS A 293 25.94 -28.10 -14.93
N VAL A 294 25.49 -27.15 -15.76
CA VAL A 294 24.15 -26.85 -16.31
C VAL A 294 23.76 -27.87 -17.41
N PRO A 295 22.45 -28.15 -17.59
CA PRO A 295 21.73 -27.83 -18.85
C PRO A 295 20.34 -27.19 -18.55
N SER A 296 20.03 -25.99 -19.06
CA SER A 296 19.34 -25.65 -20.32
C SER A 296 17.84 -25.95 -20.40
N SER A 297 17.10 -24.87 -20.73
CA SER A 297 15.79 -24.79 -21.40
C SER A 297 14.54 -25.35 -20.70
N HIS A 298 13.75 -24.44 -20.10
CA HIS A 298 12.29 -24.48 -20.19
C HIS A 298 11.74 -23.06 -20.39
N GLU A 299 10.63 -23.02 -21.12
CA GLU A 299 9.90 -21.87 -21.69
C GLU A 299 9.40 -20.90 -20.61
N PRO A 300 9.05 -19.64 -20.97
CA PRO A 300 8.41 -18.73 -20.02
C PRO A 300 6.95 -19.17 -19.81
N GLU A 301 6.68 -19.77 -18.67
CA GLU A 301 5.32 -19.92 -18.15
C GLU A 301 4.74 -18.53 -17.78
N ASP A 302 3.45 -18.38 -18.11
CA ASP A 302 2.47 -17.46 -17.51
C ASP A 302 2.41 -16.00 -17.97
N VAL A 303 1.98 -15.81 -19.23
CA VAL A 303 1.11 -14.67 -19.57
C VAL A 303 -0.33 -15.04 -19.20
N VAL A 304 -0.75 -14.71 -17.98
CA VAL A 304 -2.16 -14.87 -17.57
C VAL A 304 -2.99 -13.78 -18.24
N LEU A 305 -3.87 -14.18 -19.16
CA LEU A 305 -4.95 -13.36 -19.67
C LEU A 305 -5.93 -13.08 -18.52
N LEU A 306 -5.74 -11.97 -17.81
CA LEU A 306 -6.81 -11.37 -17.02
C LEU A 306 -7.84 -10.80 -17.99
N GLN A 307 -8.71 -11.69 -18.49
CA GLN A 307 -10.03 -11.27 -18.90
C GLN A 307 -10.65 -10.57 -17.68
N ARG A 308 -11.27 -9.40 -17.86
CA ARG A 308 -12.07 -8.73 -16.82
C ARG A 308 -13.07 -9.73 -16.20
N LEU A 309 -12.64 -10.52 -15.23
CA LEU A 309 -13.48 -11.03 -14.18
C LEU A 309 -13.81 -9.77 -13.41
N LYS A 310 -15.04 -9.32 -13.60
CA LYS A 310 -15.63 -8.26 -12.80
C LYS A 310 -15.21 -8.50 -11.35
N LEU A 311 -14.32 -7.66 -10.83
CA LEU A 311 -14.30 -7.35 -9.41
C LEU A 311 -15.77 -7.06 -9.03
N PRO A 312 -16.29 -7.59 -7.90
CA PRO A 312 -17.71 -7.54 -7.61
C PRO A 312 -18.13 -6.09 -7.36
N VAL A 313 -18.52 -5.39 -8.43
CA VAL A 313 -19.28 -4.15 -8.36
C VAL A 313 -20.69 -4.52 -7.95
N SER A 314 -21.01 -4.26 -6.68
CA SER A 314 -22.36 -4.20 -6.17
C SER A 314 -23.19 -3.18 -6.99
N PRO A 315 -24.33 -3.55 -7.57
CA PRO A 315 -25.15 -2.64 -8.35
C PRO A 315 -26.07 -1.83 -7.43
N ILE A 316 -25.78 -0.54 -7.26
CA ILE A 316 -26.82 0.44 -6.92
C ILE A 316 -26.63 1.65 -7.84
N SER A 317 -27.15 1.55 -9.05
CA SER A 317 -27.42 2.69 -9.92
C SER A 317 -28.83 3.22 -9.59
N VAL A 318 -28.88 4.38 -8.95
CA VAL A 318 -30.11 5.19 -8.93
C VAL A 318 -30.18 5.89 -10.29
N THR A 319 -31.15 5.50 -11.11
CA THR A 319 -31.44 6.09 -12.41
C THR A 319 -32.01 7.50 -12.24
N ALA A 320 -31.36 8.50 -12.84
CA ALA A 320 -31.99 9.76 -13.19
C ALA A 320 -32.06 9.85 -14.73
N ASN A 321 -33.26 9.71 -15.27
CA ASN A 321 -33.60 9.84 -16.68
C ASN A 321 -33.35 11.27 -17.18
N TRP A 322 -32.57 11.44 -18.25
CA TRP A 322 -32.75 12.57 -19.17
C TRP A 322 -32.52 12.11 -20.62
N ASN A 323 -33.58 12.22 -21.40
CA ASN A 323 -33.61 12.07 -22.85
C ASN A 323 -32.97 13.28 -23.53
N SER A 324 -32.07 13.06 -24.48
CA SER A 324 -32.03 13.83 -25.72
C SER A 324 -31.18 13.14 -26.79
N SER A 325 -31.80 12.98 -27.96
CA SER A 325 -31.27 12.36 -29.16
C SER A 325 -30.17 13.19 -29.81
N SER A 326 -29.10 12.55 -30.27
CA SER A 326 -28.45 12.94 -31.54
C SER A 326 -27.56 11.82 -32.09
N THR A 327 -27.86 11.47 -33.33
CA THR A 327 -27.17 10.55 -34.24
C THR A 327 -25.87 11.17 -34.72
N ILE A 328 -24.73 10.47 -34.64
CA ILE A 328 -23.55 10.75 -35.48
C ILE A 328 -22.96 9.43 -35.99
N ASN A 329 -22.77 9.41 -37.32
CA ASN A 329 -22.29 8.32 -38.15
C ASN A 329 -20.79 7.99 -37.94
N SER A 330 -20.52 6.73 -38.27
CA SER A 330 -19.24 6.07 -38.53
C SER A 330 -18.24 6.85 -39.41
N ASN A 331 -16.97 6.87 -38.98
CA ASN A 331 -15.79 6.43 -39.75
C ASN A 331 -14.52 7.08 -39.18
N SER A 332 -13.67 6.29 -38.52
CA SER A 332 -12.24 6.58 -38.48
C SER A 332 -11.46 5.28 -38.22
N GLU A 333 -10.84 4.77 -39.27
CA GLU A 333 -9.69 3.88 -39.19
C GLU A 333 -8.53 4.67 -38.57
N CYS A 334 -7.98 4.19 -37.45
CA CYS A 334 -6.69 4.66 -36.95
C CYS A 334 -5.66 3.56 -37.21
N SER A 335 -4.85 3.77 -38.24
CA SER A 335 -3.57 3.11 -38.44
C SER A 335 -2.59 3.56 -37.33
N PHE A 336 -2.03 2.60 -36.59
CA PHE A 336 -0.91 2.86 -35.69
C PHE A 336 0.38 2.31 -36.30
N SER A 337 1.35 3.20 -36.37
CA SER A 337 2.72 2.98 -36.83
C SER A 337 3.50 2.06 -35.89
N GLU A 338 4.08 1.01 -36.44
CA GLU A 338 5.24 0.33 -35.88
C GLU A 338 6.39 1.35 -35.76
N ASN A 339 6.77 1.71 -34.54
CA ASN A 339 8.13 2.03 -34.12
C ASN A 339 8.11 2.65 -32.71
N CYS A 340 8.19 1.82 -31.69
CA CYS A 340 8.74 2.22 -30.38
C CYS A 340 9.14 0.96 -29.59
N LEU A 341 10.22 0.32 -30.04
CA LEU A 341 11.04 -0.56 -29.23
C LEU A 341 12.50 -0.17 -29.49
N LYS A 342 13.02 0.75 -28.67
CA LYS A 342 14.42 0.83 -28.26
C LYS A 342 14.51 1.41 -26.87
#